data_AF-A0A0D2PS13-F1
#
_entry.id   AF-A0A0D2PS13-F1
#
_cell.length_a   1.000
_cell.length_b   1.000
_cell.length_c   1.000
_cell.angle_alpha   90.00
_cell.angle_beta   90.00
_cell.angle_gamma   90.00
#
_symmetry.space_group_name_H-M   'P 1'
#
loop_
_entity.id
_entity.type
_entity.pdbx_description
1 polymer ?
#
loop_
_entity_poly.entity_id
_entity_poly.type
_entity_poly.pdbx_seq_one_letter_code
_entity_poly.pdbx_strand_id
1 'polypeptide(L)'
;MIIDEKSPIPGLPAELDADSVYPPPPEYTAQRQQPQPSPRESHFSTHGRASPTSSSRSSSTRAPAPTLSTLPTPLLLQIIQHTFPQSRPRPPAYTPASADTDYTYVAGFPSRDTADERLRRTLLWLAASLRLVSRALNAACMHVLRAAYLPAYRALVRPPYSSAAAGAGSGGGAQRENAVLDRFVLLRIRHDVLTDESSLHLDHEDAFRDLFDVAQPRARLEDLVRDIGVRHGVVVLPSATPPTPLALGRAAFGGSSASLQLLREVDAQLEARAAALELPLTLPTPPTAASPRKKTFFSFKKAPPSSPISPLMPVCAPSAPPLPTLQPLPFGALSVSFQPRRVGLVLSRTRTLAEVPRAPGRRETLEYLAGLLVGELEHLVCG
;
A
#
# COMPACT_ATOMS: atom_id res chain seq x y z
N MET A 1 -47.78 -16.49 27.23
CA MET A 1 -47.99 -15.04 27.42
C MET A 1 -47.87 -14.40 26.06
N ILE A 2 -49.01 -14.03 25.49
CA ILE A 2 -49.15 -13.32 24.22
C ILE A 2 -49.25 -11.85 24.62
N ILE A 3 -48.28 -11.03 24.22
CA ILE A 3 -48.35 -9.59 24.43
C ILE A 3 -48.71 -8.98 23.07
N ASP A 4 -49.94 -8.50 23.02
CA ASP A 4 -50.55 -7.75 21.93
C ASP A 4 -50.25 -6.27 22.19
N GLU A 5 -49.31 -5.68 21.44
CA GLU A 5 -48.99 -4.25 21.50
C GLU A 5 -49.37 -3.59 20.18
N LYS A 6 -50.60 -3.06 20.15
CA LYS A 6 -51.09 -2.15 19.13
C LYS A 6 -51.40 -0.80 19.79
N SER A 7 -50.41 0.10 19.78
CA SER A 7 -50.57 1.49 20.20
C SER A 7 -50.60 2.41 18.96
N PRO A 8 -51.55 3.35 18.85
CA PRO A 8 -51.65 4.26 17.71
C PRO A 8 -50.68 5.44 17.84
N ILE A 9 -50.00 5.76 16.74
CA ILE A 9 -49.12 6.92 16.60
C ILE A 9 -49.97 8.20 16.43
N PRO A 10 -49.79 9.25 17.25
CA PRO A 10 -50.50 10.50 17.09
C PRO A 10 -49.77 11.46 16.12
N GLY A 11 -50.50 11.94 15.11
CA GLY A 11 -50.39 13.30 14.56
C GLY A 11 -49.14 13.65 13.75
N LEU A 12 -49.15 13.30 12.45
CA LEU A 12 -48.35 14.03 11.45
C LEU A 12 -49.16 15.25 10.96
N PRO A 13 -48.61 16.47 10.97
CA PRO A 13 -49.25 17.61 10.36
C PRO A 13 -49.28 17.45 8.83
N ALA A 14 -50.44 17.79 8.28
CA ALA A 14 -50.76 17.78 6.86
C ALA A 14 -50.03 18.90 6.09
N GLU A 15 -49.86 18.64 4.79
CA GLU A 15 -49.72 19.61 3.70
C GLU A 15 -48.58 20.63 3.79
N LEU A 16 -47.48 20.31 3.13
CA LEU A 16 -46.59 21.30 2.52
C LEU A 16 -46.99 21.44 1.05
N ASP A 17 -47.45 22.64 0.71
CA ASP A 17 -47.85 23.10 -0.61
C ASP A 17 -46.84 22.75 -1.70
N ALA A 18 -47.35 22.18 -2.79
CA ALA A 18 -46.61 21.71 -3.95
C ALA A 18 -46.43 22.78 -5.04
N ASP A 19 -46.22 24.05 -4.68
CA ASP A 19 -46.06 25.18 -5.64
C ASP A 19 -44.71 25.91 -5.51
N SER A 20 -43.63 25.17 -5.27
CA SER A 20 -42.27 25.71 -5.44
C SER A 20 -41.86 25.64 -6.92
N VAL A 21 -42.28 26.66 -7.67
CA VAL A 21 -41.84 26.95 -9.03
C VAL A 21 -40.34 27.26 -9.00
N TYR A 22 -39.52 26.26 -9.33
CA TYR A 22 -38.11 26.48 -9.60
C TYR A 22 -37.95 27.22 -10.93
N PRO A 23 -37.20 28.33 -10.99
CA PRO A 23 -36.88 28.97 -12.27
C PRO A 23 -36.02 28.03 -13.13
N PRO A 24 -36.21 28.01 -14.46
CA PRO A 24 -35.39 27.21 -15.34
C PRO A 24 -33.92 27.66 -15.28
N PRO A 25 -32.96 26.73 -15.39
CA PRO A 25 -31.54 27.06 -15.38
C PRO A 25 -31.19 27.95 -16.59
N PRO A 26 -30.23 28.89 -16.43
CA PRO A 26 -29.82 29.77 -17.51
C PRO A 26 -29.18 28.96 -18.66
N GLU A 27 -29.55 29.29 -19.89
CA GLU A 27 -28.99 28.72 -21.10
C GLU A 27 -27.47 28.96 -21.16
N TYR A 28 -26.69 27.89 -21.11
CA TYR A 28 -25.27 27.93 -21.40
C TYR A 28 -25.07 28.18 -22.90
N THR A 29 -24.85 29.45 -23.26
CA THR A 29 -24.34 29.81 -24.59
C THR A 29 -22.92 29.29 -24.73
N ALA A 30 -22.77 28.20 -25.49
CA ALA A 30 -21.49 27.63 -25.86
C ALA A 30 -20.69 28.61 -26.73
N GLN A 31 -19.85 29.42 -26.08
CA GLN A 31 -18.96 30.36 -26.74
C GLN A 31 -17.81 29.56 -27.40
N ARG A 32 -18.01 29.22 -28.67
CA ARG A 32 -16.99 28.65 -29.56
C ARG A 32 -15.74 29.53 -29.56
N GLN A 33 -14.66 29.09 -28.93
CA GLN A 33 -13.35 29.71 -29.05
C GLN A 33 -12.83 29.52 -30.48
N GLN A 34 -12.55 30.64 -31.15
CA GLN A 34 -11.81 30.67 -32.41
C GLN A 34 -10.35 30.30 -32.18
N PRO A 35 -9.72 29.50 -33.07
CA PRO A 35 -8.30 29.17 -32.98
C PRO A 35 -7.42 30.38 -33.35
N GLN A 36 -6.46 30.68 -32.48
CA GLN A 36 -5.38 31.65 -32.69
C GLN A 36 -4.36 31.13 -33.72
N PRO A 37 -3.84 31.97 -34.64
CA PRO A 37 -2.82 31.60 -35.59
C PRO A 37 -1.40 31.64 -35.00
N SER A 38 -0.63 30.59 -35.27
CA SER A 38 0.78 30.42 -34.88
C SER A 38 1.71 31.44 -35.54
N PRO A 39 2.77 31.93 -34.84
CA PRO A 39 3.78 32.79 -35.45
C PRO A 39 4.77 31.98 -36.30
N ARG A 40 5.06 32.54 -37.48
CA ARG A 40 5.99 32.05 -38.50
C ARG A 40 7.42 31.99 -37.96
N GLU A 41 8.04 30.81 -38.05
CA GLU A 41 9.49 30.63 -37.98
C GLU A 41 10.15 31.20 -39.24
N SER A 42 11.15 32.05 -39.05
CA SER A 42 11.98 32.60 -40.12
C SER A 42 13.35 31.93 -40.12
N HIS A 43 13.69 31.48 -41.32
CA HIS A 43 14.98 31.07 -41.86
C HIS A 43 16.23 31.64 -41.18
N PHE A 44 17.23 30.78 -40.93
CA PHE A 44 18.64 31.14 -41.13
C PHE A 44 19.46 29.98 -41.68
N SER A 45 20.38 30.35 -42.57
CA SER A 45 21.04 29.55 -43.58
C SER A 45 22.14 28.59 -43.10
N THR A 46 22.31 27.58 -43.93
CA THR A 46 23.51 26.77 -44.22
C THR A 46 24.80 27.57 -44.43
N HIS A 47 25.90 27.13 -43.80
CA HIS A 47 27.15 26.64 -44.43
C HIS A 47 28.33 26.65 -43.43
N GLY A 48 29.14 25.59 -43.41
CA GLY A 48 30.45 25.62 -42.72
C GLY A 48 31.07 24.26 -42.44
N ARG A 49 31.77 23.70 -43.43
CA ARG A 49 32.62 22.50 -43.39
C ARG A 49 33.99 22.87 -42.80
N ALA A 50 34.48 22.17 -41.77
CA ALA A 50 35.90 21.73 -41.60
C ALA A 50 36.24 21.12 -40.22
N SER A 51 36.87 19.95 -40.29
CA SER A 51 37.95 19.41 -39.43
C SER A 51 37.69 18.86 -38.00
N PRO A 52 38.19 17.64 -37.68
CA PRO A 52 38.09 17.03 -36.36
C PRO A 52 39.29 17.44 -35.49
N THR A 53 39.03 18.21 -34.43
CA THR A 53 39.99 18.40 -33.34
C THR A 53 39.47 17.72 -32.09
N SER A 54 40.33 16.89 -31.51
CA SER A 54 40.17 16.16 -30.26
C SER A 54 39.91 17.12 -29.11
N SER A 55 38.63 17.39 -28.85
CA SER A 55 38.15 18.16 -27.71
C SER A 55 37.99 17.23 -26.52
N SER A 56 38.91 17.40 -25.56
CA SER A 56 38.79 16.93 -24.18
C SER A 56 37.40 17.29 -23.65
N ARG A 57 36.53 16.28 -23.53
CA ARG A 57 35.23 16.39 -22.86
C ARG A 57 35.48 16.74 -21.39
N SER A 58 35.53 18.04 -21.09
CA SER A 58 35.30 18.54 -19.74
C SER A 58 33.91 18.08 -19.35
N SER A 59 33.85 17.02 -18.55
CA SER A 59 32.63 16.56 -17.89
C SER A 59 32.17 17.69 -16.99
N SER A 60 31.33 18.58 -17.54
CA SER A 60 30.54 19.53 -16.78
C SER A 60 29.80 18.71 -15.74
N THR A 61 30.31 18.73 -14.50
CA THR A 61 29.64 18.20 -13.32
C THR A 61 28.41 19.06 -13.12
N ARG A 62 27.34 18.72 -13.84
CA ARG A 62 26.03 19.32 -13.71
C ARG A 62 25.65 19.19 -12.25
N ALA A 63 25.62 20.31 -11.54
CA ALA A 63 25.20 20.34 -10.15
C ALA A 63 23.85 19.60 -10.05
N PRO A 64 23.71 18.68 -9.07
CA PRO A 64 22.48 17.92 -8.92
C PRO A 64 21.31 18.90 -8.77
N ALA A 65 20.23 18.67 -9.52
CA ALA A 65 19.06 19.50 -9.44
C ALA A 65 18.59 19.59 -7.98
N PRO A 66 18.24 20.80 -7.48
CA PRO A 66 17.74 20.94 -6.11
C PRO A 66 16.51 20.05 -5.96
N THR A 67 16.57 19.16 -4.99
CA THR A 67 15.48 18.22 -4.68
C THR A 67 14.85 18.65 -3.36
N LEU A 68 13.62 18.23 -3.03
CA LEU A 68 13.06 18.53 -1.71
C LEU A 68 13.93 17.99 -0.56
N SER A 69 14.79 17.00 -0.80
CA SER A 69 15.80 16.54 0.17
C SER A 69 16.92 17.55 0.43
N THR A 70 17.12 18.55 -0.42
CA THR A 70 18.07 19.65 -0.18
C THR A 70 17.42 20.82 0.55
N LEU A 71 16.12 20.76 0.86
CA LEU A 71 15.49 21.79 1.70
C LEU A 71 16.04 21.71 3.13
N PRO A 72 16.34 22.86 3.74
CA PRO A 72 16.63 22.95 5.17
C PRO A 72 15.55 22.26 6.01
N THR A 73 15.96 21.48 7.00
CA THR A 73 15.08 20.79 7.96
C THR A 73 14.00 21.71 8.57
N PRO A 74 14.25 23.00 8.90
CA PRO A 74 13.21 23.89 9.41
C PRO A 74 12.06 24.11 8.43
N LEU A 75 12.33 24.19 7.12
CA LEU A 75 11.28 24.35 6.11
C LEU A 75 10.44 23.09 5.96
N LEU A 76 11.07 21.91 6.06
CA LEU A 76 10.32 20.64 6.08
C LEU A 76 9.43 20.56 7.32
N LEU A 77 9.95 20.92 8.50
CA LEU A 77 9.16 20.98 9.72
C LEU A 77 8.03 22.00 9.64
N GLN A 78 8.26 23.15 9.02
CA GLN A 78 7.25 24.17 8.81
C GLN A 78 6.17 23.69 7.83
N ILE A 79 6.54 23.06 6.72
CA ILE A 79 5.59 22.43 5.79
C ILE A 79 4.74 21.40 6.54
N ILE A 80 5.36 20.53 7.34
CA ILE A 80 4.67 19.54 8.17
C ILE A 80 3.74 20.24 9.18
N GLN A 81 4.22 21.22 9.95
CA GLN A 81 3.40 21.94 10.94
C GLN A 81 2.20 22.67 10.31
N HIS A 82 2.35 23.18 9.08
CA HIS A 82 1.22 23.78 8.35
C HIS A 82 0.29 22.76 7.72
N THR A 83 0.77 21.56 7.35
CA THR A 83 -0.11 20.48 6.86
C THR A 83 -0.82 19.72 7.99
N PHE A 84 -0.23 19.70 9.19
CA PHE A 84 -0.80 19.10 10.38
C PHE A 84 -1.06 20.19 11.43
N PRO A 85 -2.19 20.92 11.38
CA PRO A 85 -2.50 21.93 12.39
C PRO A 85 -2.53 21.27 13.77
N GLN A 86 -1.47 21.49 14.55
CA GLN A 86 -1.27 20.80 15.84
C GLN A 86 -2.21 21.29 16.94
N SER A 87 -2.85 22.43 16.73
CA SER A 87 -3.83 22.98 17.63
C SER A 87 -5.21 22.83 17.02
N ARG A 88 -6.04 21.98 17.65
CA ARG A 88 -7.49 22.16 17.59
C ARG A 88 -7.71 23.63 17.96
N PRO A 89 -8.25 24.49 17.07
CA PRO A 89 -8.43 25.89 17.39
C PRO A 89 -9.18 25.92 18.72
N ARG A 90 -8.55 26.50 19.75
CA ARG A 90 -9.19 26.63 21.05
C ARG A 90 -10.52 27.33 20.76
N PRO A 91 -11.67 26.69 21.03
CA PRO A 91 -12.94 27.33 20.75
C PRO A 91 -12.90 28.69 21.44
N PRO A 92 -13.24 29.79 20.73
CA PRO A 92 -13.25 31.11 21.34
C PRO A 92 -14.03 31.00 22.65
N ALA A 93 -13.46 31.55 23.74
CA ALA A 93 -14.06 31.46 25.05
C ALA A 93 -15.50 31.97 24.97
N TYR A 94 -16.44 31.02 25.00
CA TYR A 94 -17.89 31.15 24.99
C TYR A 94 -18.39 32.56 24.62
N THR A 95 -18.44 32.88 23.33
CA THR A 95 -19.34 33.94 22.88
C THR A 95 -20.74 33.36 22.89
N PRO A 96 -21.68 33.89 23.70
CA PRO A 96 -23.02 33.33 23.82
C PRO A 96 -23.69 33.21 22.46
N ALA A 97 -24.34 32.06 22.28
CA ALA A 97 -24.92 31.56 21.04
C ALA A 97 -25.78 32.59 20.29
N SER A 98 -25.20 33.21 19.27
CA SER A 98 -25.93 33.48 18.05
C SER A 98 -25.96 32.16 17.29
N ALA A 99 -27.11 31.48 17.32
CA ALA A 99 -27.32 30.06 16.99
C ALA A 99 -27.06 29.66 15.51
N ASP A 100 -26.31 30.44 14.74
CA ASP A 100 -26.16 30.26 13.29
C ASP A 100 -24.72 30.38 12.76
N THR A 101 -23.72 30.50 13.65
CA THR A 101 -22.33 30.78 13.26
C THR A 101 -21.35 29.66 13.62
N ASP A 102 -21.62 28.43 13.16
CA ASP A 102 -20.60 27.38 13.07
C ASP A 102 -19.79 27.44 11.75
N TYR A 103 -19.92 28.55 11.02
CA TYR A 103 -19.18 28.85 9.80
C TYR A 103 -17.96 29.72 10.13
N THR A 104 -16.80 29.10 10.36
CA THR A 104 -15.54 29.84 10.36
C THR A 104 -15.24 30.34 8.95
N TYR A 105 -15.58 31.60 8.68
CA TYR A 105 -15.26 32.33 7.45
C TYR A 105 -13.74 32.53 7.34
N VAL A 106 -13.04 31.58 6.72
CA VAL A 106 -11.65 31.77 6.31
C VAL A 106 -11.65 32.10 4.82
N ALA A 107 -11.45 33.37 4.50
CA ALA A 107 -11.12 33.88 3.16
C ALA A 107 -12.12 33.57 2.01
N GLY A 108 -13.37 34.00 2.15
CA GLY A 108 -14.25 34.28 0.99
C GLY A 108 -14.88 33.08 0.28
N PHE A 109 -14.53 31.85 0.64
CA PHE A 109 -15.28 30.66 0.27
C PHE A 109 -15.82 30.02 1.54
N PRO A 110 -17.15 29.78 1.66
CA PRO A 110 -17.69 29.02 2.79
C PRO A 110 -17.31 27.55 2.59
N SER A 111 -16.06 27.19 2.90
CA SER A 111 -15.69 25.79 3.03
C SER A 111 -16.42 25.28 4.26
N ARG A 112 -17.51 24.54 4.02
CA ARG A 112 -18.29 23.81 5.02
C ARG A 112 -17.50 22.75 5.77
N ASP A 113 -16.25 22.54 5.40
CA ASP A 113 -15.46 21.43 5.90
C ASP A 113 -15.08 21.67 7.35
N THR A 114 -15.32 20.66 8.19
CA THR A 114 -14.77 20.66 9.55
C THR A 114 -13.24 20.62 9.53
N ALA A 115 -12.59 20.99 10.64
CA ALA A 115 -11.14 20.91 10.75
C ALA A 115 -10.62 19.48 10.52
N ASP A 116 -11.40 18.49 10.95
CA ASP A 116 -11.06 17.08 10.82
C ASP A 116 -11.16 16.60 9.36
N GLU A 117 -12.15 17.08 8.60
CA GLU A 117 -12.27 16.83 7.15
C GLU A 117 -11.06 17.36 6.37
N ARG A 118 -10.65 18.61 6.67
CA ARG A 118 -9.46 19.20 6.05
C ARG A 118 -8.21 18.39 6.36
N LEU A 119 -8.06 17.94 7.61
CA LEU A 119 -6.96 17.07 7.99
C LEU A 119 -6.99 15.77 7.19
N ARG A 120 -8.12 15.08 7.09
CA ARG A 120 -8.25 13.81 6.35
C ARG A 120 -7.96 13.98 4.86
N ARG A 121 -8.45 15.04 4.21
CA ARG A 121 -8.09 15.36 2.82
C ARG A 121 -6.59 15.63 2.65
N THR A 122 -5.98 16.31 3.61
CA THR A 122 -4.53 16.56 3.62
C THR A 122 -3.77 15.24 3.77
N LEU A 123 -4.17 14.35 4.68
CA LEU A 123 -3.58 13.02 4.82
C LEU A 123 -3.69 12.19 3.53
N LEU A 124 -4.84 12.25 2.85
CA LEU A 124 -5.05 11.54 1.59
C LEU A 124 -4.10 12.07 0.51
N TRP A 125 -4.00 13.40 0.40
CA TRP A 125 -3.07 14.04 -0.52
C TRP A 125 -1.62 13.66 -0.20
N LEU A 126 -1.23 13.67 1.08
CA LEU A 126 0.11 13.27 1.50
C LEU A 126 0.39 11.81 1.12
N ALA A 127 -0.53 10.89 1.39
CA ALA A 127 -0.36 9.47 1.08
C ALA A 127 -0.33 9.17 -0.43
N ALA A 128 -1.13 9.88 -1.23
CA ALA A 128 -1.26 9.64 -2.67
C ALA A 128 -0.22 10.39 -3.52
N SER A 129 0.06 11.65 -3.19
CA SER A 129 0.84 12.56 -4.03
C SER A 129 2.32 12.64 -3.65
N LEU A 130 2.71 12.48 -2.38
CA LEU A 130 4.12 12.62 -1.97
C LEU A 130 5.04 11.58 -2.62
N ARG A 131 4.49 10.42 -2.98
CA ARG A 131 5.22 9.36 -3.68
C ARG A 131 5.84 9.84 -4.99
N LEU A 132 5.24 10.83 -5.65
CA LEU A 132 5.73 11.39 -6.91
C LEU A 132 6.77 12.49 -6.71
N VAL A 133 6.80 13.14 -5.54
CA VAL A 133 7.61 14.34 -5.32
C VAL A 133 8.94 14.03 -4.62
N SER A 134 8.91 13.22 -3.56
CA SER A 134 10.12 12.88 -2.81
C SER A 134 9.97 11.54 -2.08
N ARG A 135 10.84 10.59 -2.42
CA ARG A 135 10.87 9.26 -1.78
C ARG A 135 11.20 9.35 -0.29
N ALA A 136 12.10 10.24 0.10
CA ALA A 136 12.50 10.42 1.51
C ALA A 136 11.34 11.00 2.34
N LEU A 137 10.67 12.02 1.81
CA LEU A 137 9.51 12.63 2.46
C LEU A 137 8.33 11.66 2.54
N ASN A 138 8.08 10.91 1.46
CA ASN A 138 7.07 9.85 1.45
C ASN A 138 7.40 8.77 2.49
N ALA A 139 8.66 8.37 2.63
CA ALA A 139 9.05 7.40 3.65
C ALA A 139 8.76 7.93 5.06
N ALA A 140 9.20 9.15 5.39
CA ALA A 140 8.94 9.78 6.68
C ALA A 140 7.43 9.94 6.97
N CYS A 141 6.66 10.43 5.99
CA CYS A 141 5.22 10.57 6.11
C CYS A 141 4.53 9.21 6.35
N MET A 142 4.91 8.18 5.57
CA MET A 142 4.39 6.83 5.77
C MET A 142 4.78 6.26 7.13
N HIS A 143 5.95 6.60 7.71
CA HIS A 143 6.28 6.18 9.08
C HIS A 143 5.32 6.78 10.11
N VAL A 144 5.06 8.08 10.05
CA VAL A 144 4.11 8.75 10.95
C VAL A 144 2.69 8.17 10.78
N LEU A 145 2.24 8.00 9.53
CA LEU A 145 0.94 7.40 9.23
C LEU A 145 0.84 5.95 9.74
N ARG A 146 1.86 5.12 9.52
CA ARG A 146 1.89 3.76 10.03
C ARG A 146 1.74 3.76 11.54
N ALA A 147 2.51 4.56 12.26
CA ALA A 147 2.46 4.61 13.72
C ALA A 147 1.08 5.05 14.22
N ALA A 148 0.46 6.05 13.58
CA ALA A 148 -0.88 6.52 13.93
C ALA A 148 -1.98 5.46 13.70
N TYR A 149 -1.90 4.70 12.60
CA TYR A 149 -2.91 3.71 12.23
C TYR A 149 -2.58 2.27 12.70
N LEU A 150 -1.42 2.05 13.32
CA LEU A 150 -0.97 0.73 13.77
C LEU A 150 -1.94 0.07 14.78
N PRO A 151 -2.50 0.77 15.77
CA PRO A 151 -3.46 0.16 16.70
C PRO A 151 -4.71 -0.37 15.99
N ALA A 152 -5.29 0.44 15.10
CA ALA A 152 -6.46 0.06 14.30
C ALA A 152 -6.16 -1.12 13.37
N TYR A 153 -4.96 -1.14 12.76
CA TYR A 153 -4.52 -2.26 11.94
C TYR A 153 -4.42 -3.55 12.75
N ARG A 154 -3.77 -3.52 13.92
CA ARG A 154 -3.59 -4.70 14.79
C ARG A 154 -4.91 -5.31 15.25
N ALA A 155 -5.97 -4.51 15.43
CA ALA A 155 -7.30 -5.00 15.78
C ALA A 155 -7.97 -5.82 14.66
N LEU A 156 -7.58 -5.59 13.39
CA LEU A 156 -8.15 -6.26 12.22
C LEU A 156 -7.30 -7.41 11.68
N VAL A 157 -6.02 -7.42 12.04
CA VAL A 157 -5.07 -8.48 11.72
C VAL A 157 -5.59 -9.81 12.25
N ARG A 158 -5.73 -10.81 11.38
CA ARG A 158 -6.22 -12.13 11.76
C ARG A 158 -5.04 -13.07 12.07
N PRO A 159 -4.91 -13.57 13.32
CA PRO A 159 -4.03 -14.72 13.58
C PRO A 159 -4.50 -15.92 12.73
N PRO A 160 -3.60 -16.73 12.14
CA PRO A 160 -2.15 -16.81 12.35
C PRO A 160 -1.31 -16.00 11.32
N TYR A 161 -1.93 -15.08 10.57
CA TYR A 161 -1.28 -14.47 9.42
C TYR A 161 -0.38 -13.26 9.74
N SER A 162 -0.28 -12.86 11.00
CA SER A 162 0.65 -11.80 11.41
C SER A 162 2.06 -12.33 11.55
N SER A 163 3.05 -11.60 11.03
CA SER A 163 4.45 -11.96 11.20
C SER A 163 4.99 -11.57 12.59
N ALA A 164 4.32 -10.65 13.29
CA ALA A 164 4.77 -10.10 14.57
C ALA A 164 4.83 -11.12 15.71
N ALA A 165 3.98 -12.15 15.69
CA ALA A 165 3.92 -13.14 16.76
C ALA A 165 5.08 -14.15 16.73
N ALA A 166 5.82 -14.26 15.61
CA ALA A 166 6.76 -15.35 15.38
C ALA A 166 8.22 -15.07 15.80
N GLY A 167 8.49 -13.94 16.46
CA GLY A 167 9.78 -13.68 17.10
C GLY A 167 10.40 -12.35 16.70
N ALA A 168 10.53 -11.47 17.68
CA ALA A 168 11.13 -10.14 17.58
C ALA A 168 12.64 -10.13 17.21
N GLY A 169 13.22 -11.27 16.82
CA GLY A 169 14.67 -11.46 16.69
C GLY A 169 15.24 -11.46 15.26
N SER A 170 14.42 -11.51 14.21
CA SER A 170 14.95 -11.66 12.84
C SER A 170 15.10 -10.31 12.15
N GLY A 171 16.35 -9.87 12.03
CA GLY A 171 16.78 -8.50 11.75
C GLY A 171 16.06 -7.79 10.61
N GLY A 172 15.44 -6.65 10.95
CA GLY A 172 15.39 -5.35 10.23
C GLY A 172 15.04 -5.28 8.74
N GLY A 173 14.83 -6.39 8.04
CA GLY A 173 14.48 -6.42 6.64
C GLY A 173 13.07 -5.88 6.45
N ALA A 174 12.84 -5.16 5.35
CA ALA A 174 11.53 -4.66 4.97
C ALA A 174 10.54 -5.84 4.84
N GLN A 175 9.76 -6.09 5.91
CA GLN A 175 8.72 -7.11 5.94
C GLN A 175 7.65 -6.74 4.92
N ARG A 176 7.13 -7.74 4.20
CA ARG A 176 6.09 -7.49 3.21
C ARG A 176 4.76 -7.13 3.86
N GLU A 177 4.58 -7.44 5.15
CA GLU A 177 3.49 -6.95 5.98
C GLU A 177 3.42 -5.41 5.99
N ASN A 178 4.55 -4.69 5.92
CA ASN A 178 4.54 -3.23 5.82
C ASN A 178 3.81 -2.73 4.56
N ALA A 179 3.89 -3.48 3.44
CA ALA A 179 3.15 -3.12 2.24
C ALA A 179 1.64 -3.37 2.40
N VAL A 180 1.22 -4.31 3.26
CA VAL A 180 -0.19 -4.53 3.62
C VAL A 180 -0.67 -3.40 4.53
N LEU A 181 0.13 -3.01 5.52
CA LEU A 181 -0.16 -1.87 6.38
C LEU A 181 -0.27 -0.57 5.56
N ASP A 182 0.62 -0.33 4.60
CA ASP A 182 0.56 0.85 3.71
C ASP A 182 -0.75 0.89 2.91
N ARG A 183 -1.21 -0.25 2.41
CA ARG A 183 -2.50 -0.36 1.71
C ARG A 183 -3.66 -0.13 2.66
N PHE A 184 -3.59 -0.66 3.89
CA PHE A 184 -4.59 -0.43 4.91
C PHE A 184 -4.71 1.06 5.25
N VAL A 185 -3.58 1.73 5.50
CA VAL A 185 -3.53 3.18 5.76
C VAL A 185 -4.17 3.96 4.63
N LEU A 186 -3.81 3.68 3.38
CA LEU A 186 -4.37 4.37 2.22
C LEU A 186 -5.88 4.12 2.08
N LEU A 187 -6.32 2.86 2.24
CA LEU A 187 -7.74 2.50 2.20
C LEU A 187 -8.52 3.19 3.32
N ARG A 188 -7.95 3.26 4.52
CA ARG A 188 -8.60 3.87 5.67
C ARG A 188 -8.75 5.37 5.52
N ILE A 189 -7.67 6.07 5.16
CA ILE A 189 -7.72 7.52 4.90
C ILE A 189 -8.73 7.83 3.79
N ARG A 190 -8.73 7.04 2.71
CA ARG A 190 -9.68 7.21 1.61
C ARG A 190 -11.12 6.99 2.05
N HIS A 191 -11.38 5.95 2.84
CA HIS A 191 -12.70 5.67 3.40
C HIS A 191 -13.17 6.84 4.27
N ASP A 192 -12.32 7.31 5.21
CA ASP A 192 -12.67 8.42 6.09
C ASP A 192 -12.99 9.71 5.29
N VAL A 193 -12.24 10.01 4.21
CA VAL A 193 -12.54 11.16 3.32
C VAL A 193 -13.86 10.98 2.55
N LEU A 194 -14.16 9.78 2.06
CA LEU A 194 -15.40 9.54 1.31
C LEU A 194 -16.64 9.59 2.21
N THR A 195 -16.53 9.12 3.46
CA THR A 195 -17.58 9.26 4.47
C THR A 195 -17.89 10.73 4.77
N ASP A 196 -16.88 11.60 4.74
CA ASP A 196 -17.08 13.04 4.90
C ASP A 196 -17.76 13.69 3.70
N GLU A 197 -17.38 13.30 2.48
CA GLU A 197 -17.90 13.89 1.24
C GLU A 197 -19.34 13.47 0.96
N SER A 198 -19.76 12.28 1.42
CA SER A 198 -21.10 11.78 1.18
C SER A 198 -21.60 10.93 2.34
N SER A 199 -22.71 11.36 2.95
CA SER A 199 -23.48 10.54 3.90
C SER A 199 -24.11 9.30 3.26
N LEU A 200 -24.17 9.26 1.92
CA LEU A 200 -24.64 8.11 1.14
C LEU A 200 -23.51 7.12 0.82
N HIS A 201 -22.28 7.38 1.27
CA HIS A 201 -21.16 6.48 1.03
C HIS A 201 -21.40 5.16 1.77
N LEU A 202 -21.66 4.10 1.02
CA LEU A 202 -21.81 2.76 1.57
C LEU A 202 -20.44 2.24 2.01
N ASP A 203 -20.36 1.74 3.23
CA ASP A 203 -19.13 1.21 3.79
C ASP A 203 -18.57 0.09 2.91
N HIS A 204 -17.39 0.32 2.35
CA HIS A 204 -16.63 -0.70 1.64
C HIS A 204 -15.86 -1.59 2.62
N GLU A 205 -16.56 -2.16 3.62
CA GLU A 205 -15.98 -3.15 4.53
C GLU A 205 -15.35 -4.33 3.78
N ASP A 206 -15.91 -4.68 2.63
CA ASP A 206 -15.41 -5.74 1.77
C ASP A 206 -13.99 -5.46 1.26
N ALA A 207 -13.61 -4.19 1.04
CA ALA A 207 -12.24 -3.84 0.64
C ALA A 207 -11.23 -4.13 1.77
N PHE A 208 -11.62 -3.92 3.03
CA PHE A 208 -10.81 -4.30 4.17
C PHE A 208 -10.75 -5.83 4.30
N ARG A 209 -11.88 -6.52 4.14
CA ARG A 209 -11.92 -8.00 4.16
C ARG A 209 -11.01 -8.58 3.10
N ASP A 210 -11.09 -8.13 1.86
CA ASP A 210 -10.24 -8.56 0.75
C ASP A 210 -8.74 -8.31 1.04
N LEU A 211 -8.42 -7.18 1.65
CA LEU A 211 -7.04 -6.88 2.04
C LEU A 211 -6.50 -7.92 3.04
N PHE A 212 -7.27 -8.25 4.08
CA PHE A 212 -6.85 -9.21 5.11
C PHE A 212 -7.00 -10.67 4.67
N ASP A 213 -7.93 -11.00 3.77
CA ASP A 213 -8.15 -12.37 3.31
C ASP A 213 -7.20 -12.78 2.18
N VAL A 214 -6.72 -11.83 1.39
CA VAL A 214 -5.83 -12.11 0.25
C VAL A 214 -4.43 -11.57 0.47
N ALA A 215 -4.27 -10.29 0.82
CA ALA A 215 -2.96 -9.65 0.85
C ALA A 215 -2.14 -10.08 2.08
N GLN A 216 -2.79 -10.28 3.24
CA GLN A 216 -2.10 -10.65 4.47
C GLN A 216 -1.51 -12.08 4.41
N PRO A 217 -2.27 -13.15 4.06
CA PRO A 217 -1.70 -14.49 3.91
C PRO A 217 -0.58 -14.54 2.85
N ARG A 218 -0.69 -13.71 1.81
CA ARG A 218 0.34 -13.57 0.77
C ARG A 218 1.62 -12.96 1.30
N ALA A 219 1.53 -11.83 1.99
CA ALA A 219 2.70 -11.20 2.59
C ALA A 219 3.39 -12.16 3.56
N ARG A 220 2.60 -12.85 4.41
CA ARG A 220 3.12 -13.85 5.35
C ARG A 220 3.83 -15.01 4.66
N LEU A 221 3.23 -15.57 3.61
CA LEU A 221 3.82 -16.67 2.85
C LEU A 221 5.10 -16.22 2.13
N GLU A 222 5.13 -15.01 1.58
CA GLU A 222 6.33 -14.43 0.98
C GLU A 222 7.47 -14.28 2.01
N ASP A 223 7.17 -13.80 3.23
CA ASP A 223 8.15 -13.70 4.31
C ASP A 223 8.62 -15.09 4.79
N LEU A 224 7.74 -16.10 4.85
CA LEU A 224 8.14 -17.47 5.18
C LEU A 224 9.06 -18.09 4.10
N VAL A 225 8.75 -17.88 2.81
CA VAL A 225 9.59 -18.32 1.69
C VAL A 225 10.96 -17.63 1.74
N ARG A 226 11.01 -16.36 2.14
CA ARG A 226 12.28 -15.65 2.40
C ARG A 226 13.08 -16.36 3.48
N ASP A 227 12.48 -16.58 4.64
CA ASP A 227 13.20 -17.06 5.82
C ASP A 227 13.62 -18.53 5.67
N ILE A 228 12.81 -19.37 5.01
CA ILE A 228 13.18 -20.75 4.65
C ILE A 228 14.21 -20.74 3.52
N GLY A 229 13.98 -19.97 2.44
CA GLY A 229 14.84 -19.94 1.26
C GLY A 229 16.25 -19.40 1.55
N VAL A 230 16.38 -18.43 2.47
CA VAL A 230 17.68 -17.93 2.94
C VAL A 230 18.42 -19.02 3.74
N ARG A 231 17.72 -19.78 4.58
CA ARG A 231 18.32 -20.90 5.33
C ARG A 231 18.80 -22.02 4.42
N HIS A 232 18.10 -22.27 3.31
CA HIS A 232 18.51 -23.24 2.28
C HIS A 232 19.54 -22.68 1.28
N GLY A 233 19.92 -21.40 1.37
CA GLY A 233 20.87 -20.77 0.43
C GLY A 233 20.31 -20.54 -0.98
N VAL A 234 19.01 -20.76 -1.20
CA VAL A 234 18.34 -20.60 -2.51
C VAL A 234 17.94 -19.16 -2.77
N VAL A 235 17.68 -18.39 -1.70
CA VAL A 235 17.27 -16.99 -1.77
C VAL A 235 18.34 -16.10 -1.14
N VAL A 236 18.74 -15.06 -1.87
CA VAL A 236 19.67 -14.04 -1.37
C VAL A 236 18.89 -12.79 -1.00
N LEU A 237 19.11 -12.32 0.22
CA LEU A 237 18.68 -10.99 0.63
C LEU A 237 19.64 -9.98 -0.01
N PRO A 238 19.14 -8.84 -0.50
CA PRO A 238 19.98 -7.69 -0.77
C PRO A 238 20.48 -7.16 0.59
N SER A 239 21.41 -7.89 1.20
CA SER A 239 22.21 -7.38 2.30
C SER A 239 22.98 -6.20 1.73
N ALA A 240 22.91 -5.08 2.42
CA ALA A 240 23.47 -3.82 1.99
C ALA A 240 24.95 -4.00 1.67
N THR A 241 25.30 -4.17 0.39
CA THR A 241 26.66 -4.22 -0.17
C THR A 241 27.60 -5.19 0.55
N PRO A 242 28.11 -6.27 -0.09
CA PRO A 242 29.24 -7.00 0.48
C PRO A 242 30.34 -5.97 0.80
N PRO A 243 30.97 -6.01 2.00
CA PRO A 243 32.03 -5.08 2.36
C PRO A 243 33.10 -5.23 1.28
N THR A 244 33.18 -4.24 0.39
CA THR A 244 34.23 -4.20 -0.62
C THR A 244 35.54 -4.16 0.18
N PRO A 245 36.45 -5.13 0.02
CA PRO A 245 37.69 -5.14 0.78
C PRO A 245 38.48 -3.88 0.42
N LEU A 246 38.47 -2.93 1.36
CA LEU A 246 39.38 -1.79 1.54
C LEU A 246 40.12 -1.30 0.27
N ALA A 247 39.43 -0.51 -0.56
CA ALA A 247 40.10 0.54 -1.31
C ALA A 247 40.12 1.79 -0.42
N LEU A 248 41.24 2.01 0.27
CA LEU A 248 41.55 3.20 1.05
C LEU A 248 41.56 4.43 0.11
N GLY A 249 40.40 5.06 -0.10
CA GLY A 249 40.27 6.11 -1.10
C GLY A 249 38.94 6.85 -1.08
N ARG A 250 38.67 7.58 0.00
CA ARG A 250 38.08 8.93 -0.02
C ARG A 250 36.86 9.16 -0.93
N ALA A 251 35.66 8.98 -0.38
CA ALA A 251 34.58 9.99 -0.33
C ALA A 251 33.36 9.39 0.38
N ALA A 252 33.24 9.69 1.68
CA ALA A 252 32.08 9.33 2.48
C ALA A 252 30.85 10.13 2.01
N PHE A 253 29.91 9.48 1.33
CA PHE A 253 28.53 9.94 1.32
C PHE A 253 27.92 9.57 2.67
N GLY A 254 28.10 10.47 3.64
CA GLY A 254 27.40 10.42 4.92
C GLY A 254 25.90 10.65 4.71
N GLY A 255 25.14 9.56 4.60
CA GLY A 255 23.70 9.60 4.85
C GLY A 255 23.48 10.08 6.27
N SER A 256 23.01 11.31 6.43
CA SER A 256 22.93 12.03 7.69
C SER A 256 22.16 11.24 8.77
N SER A 257 22.86 10.82 9.82
CA SER A 257 22.30 10.17 11.02
C SER A 257 21.22 11.02 11.70
N ALA A 258 21.13 12.32 11.40
CA ALA A 258 20.16 13.23 11.99
C ALA A 258 18.71 12.87 11.60
N SER A 259 18.47 12.39 10.38
CA SER A 259 17.11 12.03 9.95
C SER A 259 16.57 10.78 10.63
N LEU A 260 17.45 9.82 10.98
CA LEU A 260 17.06 8.62 11.73
C LEU A 260 16.90 8.91 13.23
N GLN A 261 17.65 9.86 13.79
CA GLN A 261 17.46 10.32 15.17
C GLN A 261 16.11 11.02 15.34
N LEU A 262 15.75 11.92 14.41
CA LEU A 262 14.47 12.61 14.42
C LEU A 262 13.30 11.62 14.25
N LEU A 263 13.47 10.58 13.43
CA LEU A 263 12.46 9.53 13.28
C LEU A 263 12.27 8.73 14.59
N ARG A 264 13.36 8.35 15.27
CA ARG A 264 13.29 7.66 16.58
C ARG A 264 12.65 8.52 17.66
N GLU A 265 12.88 9.82 17.63
CA GLU A 265 12.31 10.74 18.61
C GLU A 265 10.80 10.97 18.37
N VAL A 266 10.37 11.05 17.10
CA VAL A 266 8.95 11.07 16.75
C VAL A 266 8.27 9.76 17.14
N ASP A 267 8.90 8.61 16.93
CA ASP A 267 8.37 7.30 17.37
C ASP A 267 8.18 7.25 18.90
N ALA A 268 9.15 7.73 19.68
CA ALA A 268 9.05 7.78 21.14
C ALA A 268 7.94 8.72 21.64
N GLN A 269 7.73 9.87 20.98
CA GLN A 269 6.64 10.80 21.30
C GLN A 269 5.26 10.22 20.95
N LEU A 270 5.16 9.43 19.89
CA LEU A 270 3.91 8.81 19.47
C LEU A 270 3.54 7.62 20.36
N GLU A 271 4.50 6.80 20.78
CA GLU A 271 4.29 5.73 21.78
C GLU A 271 3.84 6.30 23.12
N ALA A 272 4.46 7.38 23.60
CA ALA A 272 4.04 8.04 24.84
C ALA A 272 2.60 8.59 24.76
N ARG A 273 2.17 9.05 23.58
CA ARG A 273 0.79 9.52 23.35
C ARG A 273 -0.21 8.37 23.21
N ALA A 274 0.15 7.27 22.55
CA ALA A 274 -0.70 6.09 22.45
C ALA A 274 -0.94 5.46 23.83
N ALA A 275 0.11 5.38 24.67
CA ALA A 275 -0.01 4.90 26.04
C ALA A 275 -0.92 5.80 26.91
N ALA A 276 -0.98 7.11 26.63
CA ALA A 276 -1.84 8.04 27.37
C ALA A 276 -3.33 7.96 26.98
N LEU A 277 -3.68 7.31 25.86
CA LEU A 277 -5.05 7.19 25.35
C LEU A 277 -5.70 5.82 25.62
N GLU A 278 -4.95 4.85 26.16
CA GLU A 278 -5.53 3.57 26.60
C GLU A 278 -6.29 3.75 27.93
N LEU A 279 -7.55 4.18 27.81
CA LEU A 279 -8.54 3.98 28.88
C LEU A 279 -9.00 2.52 28.87
N PRO A 280 -9.14 1.87 30.05
CA PRO A 280 -9.56 0.48 30.14
C PRO A 280 -11.03 0.34 29.74
N LEU A 281 -11.28 -0.02 28.48
CA LEU A 281 -12.60 -0.43 27.99
C LEU A 281 -12.81 -1.91 28.32
N THR A 282 -13.44 -2.18 29.47
CA THR A 282 -14.03 -3.49 29.77
C THR A 282 -15.35 -3.63 29.02
N LEU A 283 -15.33 -4.31 27.87
CA LEU A 283 -16.54 -4.68 27.14
C LEU A 283 -16.92 -6.15 27.42
N PRO A 284 -18.21 -6.48 27.62
CA PRO A 284 -18.65 -7.83 27.93
C PRO A 284 -18.73 -8.71 26.67
N THR A 285 -18.27 -9.94 26.79
CA THR A 285 -18.32 -11.00 25.78
C THR A 285 -19.75 -11.47 25.49
N PRO A 286 -20.18 -11.57 24.21
CA PRO A 286 -21.42 -12.24 23.85
C PRO A 286 -21.23 -13.77 23.66
N PRO A 287 -22.28 -14.58 23.91
CA PRO A 287 -22.22 -16.04 23.82
C PRO A 287 -22.30 -16.56 22.38
N THR A 288 -21.48 -17.58 22.14
CA THR A 288 -21.31 -18.34 20.89
C THR A 288 -22.55 -19.18 20.55
N ALA A 289 -23.17 -18.95 19.39
CA ALA A 289 -24.19 -19.84 18.82
C ALA A 289 -23.66 -20.48 17.54
N ALA A 290 -23.59 -21.82 17.55
CA ALA A 290 -23.20 -22.65 16.43
C ALA A 290 -24.37 -22.91 15.47
N SER A 291 -24.12 -22.90 14.16
CA SER A 291 -25.01 -23.54 13.19
C SER A 291 -24.23 -24.06 11.97
N PRO A 292 -24.46 -25.32 11.51
CA PRO A 292 -23.84 -25.87 10.33
C PRO A 292 -24.77 -25.74 9.11
N ARG A 293 -24.27 -25.25 7.98
CA ARG A 293 -24.93 -25.41 6.67
C ARG A 293 -24.04 -26.18 5.69
N LYS A 294 -24.56 -27.35 5.32
CA LYS A 294 -24.15 -28.24 4.23
C LYS A 294 -24.57 -27.64 2.87
N LYS A 295 -23.89 -28.10 1.79
CA LYS A 295 -24.26 -28.17 0.34
C LYS A 295 -23.08 -27.64 -0.51
N THR A 296 -22.65 -28.18 -1.65
CA THR A 296 -22.90 -29.40 -2.42
C THR A 296 -21.82 -29.50 -3.50
N PHE A 297 -21.65 -30.72 -4.00
CA PHE A 297 -20.77 -31.24 -5.04
C PHE A 297 -20.71 -30.47 -6.37
N PHE A 298 -19.49 -30.35 -6.93
CA PHE A 298 -19.25 -30.35 -8.38
C PHE A 298 -18.05 -31.25 -8.71
N SER A 299 -18.35 -32.49 -9.10
CA SER A 299 -17.39 -33.42 -9.71
C SER A 299 -17.45 -33.28 -11.23
N PHE A 300 -16.40 -32.71 -11.83
CA PHE A 300 -16.15 -32.82 -13.26
C PHE A 300 -15.25 -34.03 -13.51
N LYS A 301 -15.84 -35.13 -13.99
CA LYS A 301 -15.10 -36.24 -14.59
C LYS A 301 -14.75 -35.85 -16.03
N LYS A 302 -13.46 -35.80 -16.36
CA LYS A 302 -12.97 -35.72 -17.75
C LYS A 302 -11.96 -36.84 -17.96
N ALA A 303 -12.36 -37.82 -18.76
CA ALA A 303 -11.48 -38.89 -19.25
C ALA A 303 -10.93 -38.52 -20.63
N PRO A 304 -9.72 -38.98 -20.97
CA PRO A 304 -9.37 -39.24 -22.36
C PRO A 304 -9.07 -40.73 -22.62
N PRO A 305 -9.29 -41.19 -23.87
CA PRO A 305 -9.10 -42.59 -24.28
C PRO A 305 -7.63 -42.94 -24.54
N SER A 306 -7.32 -44.20 -24.24
CA SER A 306 -6.08 -44.92 -24.52
C SER A 306 -5.82 -45.12 -26.02
N SER A 307 -4.56 -44.98 -26.44
CA SER A 307 -4.05 -45.48 -27.72
C SER A 307 -2.81 -46.35 -27.50
N PRO A 308 -2.57 -47.38 -28.33
CA PRO A 308 -1.59 -48.42 -28.10
C PRO A 308 -0.15 -48.03 -28.48
N ILE A 309 0.75 -48.68 -27.74
CA ILE A 309 2.21 -48.61 -27.74
C ILE A 309 2.78 -49.21 -29.04
N SER A 310 3.73 -48.51 -29.67
CA SER A 310 4.63 -49.05 -30.71
C SER A 310 6.07 -49.14 -30.17
N PRO A 311 6.85 -50.18 -30.52
CA PRO A 311 8.17 -50.40 -29.97
C PRO A 311 9.31 -49.76 -30.80
N LEU A 312 10.24 -49.14 -30.06
CA LEU A 312 11.71 -49.13 -30.19
C LEU A 312 12.40 -48.79 -31.53
N MET A 313 13.18 -47.70 -31.48
CA MET A 313 14.53 -47.61 -32.07
C MET A 313 15.46 -46.89 -31.07
N PRO A 314 16.67 -47.41 -30.77
CA PRO A 314 17.63 -46.75 -29.88
C PRO A 314 18.45 -45.74 -30.71
N VAL A 315 18.03 -44.48 -30.69
CA VAL A 315 18.82 -43.38 -31.27
C VAL A 315 19.83 -42.91 -30.23
N CYS A 316 21.11 -42.96 -30.62
CA CYS A 316 22.25 -42.48 -29.85
C CYS A 316 22.04 -41.02 -29.45
N ALA A 317 21.81 -40.77 -28.16
CA ALA A 317 21.51 -39.44 -27.64
C ALA A 317 22.80 -38.59 -27.61
N PRO A 318 22.83 -37.41 -28.25
CA PRO A 318 23.94 -36.48 -28.10
C PRO A 318 24.02 -36.02 -26.64
N SER A 319 25.25 -35.94 -26.10
CA SER A 319 25.50 -35.52 -24.72
C SER A 319 24.77 -34.22 -24.40
N ALA A 320 23.82 -34.27 -23.47
CA ALA A 320 23.07 -33.10 -23.06
C ALA A 320 24.05 -32.03 -22.54
N PRO A 321 23.91 -30.75 -22.98
CA PRO A 321 24.74 -29.68 -22.46
C PRO A 321 24.56 -29.59 -20.93
N PRO A 322 25.63 -29.32 -20.16
CA PRO A 322 25.54 -29.19 -18.71
C PRO A 322 24.50 -28.11 -18.38
N LEU A 323 23.53 -28.48 -17.53
CA LEU A 323 22.48 -27.56 -17.10
C LEU A 323 23.13 -26.36 -16.40
N PRO A 324 22.71 -25.12 -16.73
CA PRO A 324 23.27 -23.93 -16.13
C PRO A 324 22.94 -23.92 -14.64
N THR A 325 23.96 -23.96 -13.79
CA THR A 325 23.83 -23.85 -12.33
C THR A 325 23.18 -22.50 -12.03
N LEU A 326 21.94 -22.51 -11.52
CA LEU A 326 21.22 -21.27 -11.28
C LEU A 326 21.84 -20.53 -10.09
N GLN A 327 22.09 -19.24 -10.25
CA GLN A 327 22.49 -18.40 -9.14
C GLN A 327 21.33 -18.22 -8.16
N PRO A 328 21.62 -18.08 -6.85
CA PRO A 328 20.59 -17.79 -5.85
C PRO A 328 19.73 -16.57 -6.23
N LEU A 329 18.43 -16.66 -5.97
CA LEU A 329 17.47 -15.66 -6.47
C LEU A 329 17.33 -14.49 -5.49
N PRO A 330 17.32 -13.23 -5.98
CA PRO A 330 17.12 -12.07 -5.13
C PRO A 330 15.67 -12.03 -4.61
N PHE A 331 15.48 -11.95 -3.29
CA PHE A 331 14.14 -11.97 -2.68
C PHE A 331 13.21 -10.88 -3.21
N GLY A 332 13.75 -9.68 -3.52
CA GLY A 332 12.97 -8.57 -4.05
C GLY A 332 12.30 -8.84 -5.40
N ALA A 333 12.80 -9.82 -6.17
CA ALA A 333 12.21 -10.24 -7.43
C ALA A 333 11.16 -11.34 -7.27
N LEU A 334 11.08 -12.00 -6.12
CA LEU A 334 10.12 -13.08 -5.86
C LEU A 334 8.77 -12.52 -5.42
N SER A 335 7.70 -13.19 -5.80
CA SER A 335 6.33 -12.89 -5.37
C SER A 335 5.53 -14.18 -5.33
N VAL A 336 4.58 -14.28 -4.41
CA VAL A 336 3.63 -15.39 -4.37
C VAL A 336 2.35 -15.01 -5.10
N SER A 337 1.76 -15.97 -5.81
CA SER A 337 0.43 -15.85 -6.40
C SER A 337 -0.49 -16.93 -5.81
N PHE A 338 -1.68 -16.52 -5.39
CA PHE A 338 -2.72 -17.45 -4.94
C PHE A 338 -3.70 -17.69 -6.07
N GLN A 339 -3.95 -18.97 -6.35
CA GLN A 339 -5.06 -19.43 -7.16
C GLN A 339 -5.99 -20.29 -6.29
N PRO A 340 -7.26 -20.51 -6.70
CA PRO A 340 -8.19 -21.33 -5.94
C PRO A 340 -7.68 -22.76 -5.65
N ARG A 341 -6.83 -23.31 -6.53
CA ARG A 341 -6.34 -24.69 -6.45
C ARG A 341 -4.82 -24.80 -6.37
N ARG A 342 -4.09 -23.69 -6.41
CA ARG A 342 -2.62 -23.70 -6.53
C ARG A 342 -2.01 -22.48 -5.85
N VAL A 343 -0.78 -22.62 -5.40
CA VAL A 343 0.07 -21.50 -5.00
C VAL A 343 1.30 -21.51 -5.87
N GLY A 344 1.57 -20.37 -6.52
CA GLY A 344 2.74 -20.19 -7.37
C GLY A 344 3.75 -19.26 -6.74
N LEU A 345 5.04 -19.55 -6.95
CA LEU A 345 6.12 -18.60 -6.74
C LEU A 345 6.54 -18.03 -8.09
N VAL A 346 6.46 -16.70 -8.22
CA VAL A 346 6.65 -15.96 -9.47
C VAL A 346 7.87 -15.05 -9.37
N LEU A 347 8.75 -15.11 -10.36
CA LEU A 347 9.89 -14.22 -10.53
C LEU A 347 9.50 -13.01 -11.40
N SER A 348 9.80 -11.81 -10.91
CA SER A 348 9.59 -10.52 -11.60
C SER A 348 8.17 -10.33 -12.14
N ARG A 349 7.17 -11.01 -11.53
CA ARG A 349 5.76 -11.04 -11.94
C ARG A 349 5.48 -11.64 -13.34
N THR A 350 6.49 -12.22 -13.99
CA THR A 350 6.38 -12.70 -15.37
C THR A 350 6.51 -14.21 -15.50
N ARG A 351 7.32 -14.84 -14.64
CA ARG A 351 7.65 -16.27 -14.75
C ARG A 351 7.32 -17.02 -13.47
N THR A 352 6.46 -18.04 -13.55
CA THR A 352 6.26 -18.99 -12.45
C THR A 352 7.46 -19.93 -12.37
N LEU A 353 8.09 -20.00 -11.19
CA LEU A 353 9.23 -20.88 -10.92
C LEU A 353 8.78 -22.20 -10.32
N ALA A 354 7.99 -22.12 -9.25
CA ALA A 354 7.46 -23.28 -8.54
C ALA A 354 5.94 -23.14 -8.41
N GLU A 355 5.23 -24.26 -8.48
CA GLU A 355 3.78 -24.29 -8.31
C GLU A 355 3.37 -25.50 -7.47
N VAL A 356 2.65 -25.25 -6.39
CA VAL A 356 2.20 -26.29 -5.45
C VAL A 356 0.68 -26.38 -5.51
N PRO A 357 0.11 -27.59 -5.74
CA PRO A 357 -1.33 -27.78 -5.70
C PRO A 357 -1.85 -27.63 -4.27
N ARG A 358 -2.99 -26.95 -4.12
CA ARG A 358 -3.74 -26.85 -2.87
C ARG A 358 -4.82 -27.92 -2.85
N ALA A 359 -4.83 -28.74 -1.82
CA ALA A 359 -5.87 -29.74 -1.63
C ALA A 359 -7.20 -29.06 -1.24
N PRO A 360 -8.27 -29.19 -2.04
CA PRO A 360 -9.56 -28.61 -1.68
C PRO A 360 -10.07 -29.24 -0.38
N GLY A 361 -10.39 -28.40 0.61
CA GLY A 361 -10.97 -28.84 1.89
C GLY A 361 -9.97 -29.20 2.98
N ARG A 362 -8.66 -29.22 2.72
CA ARG A 362 -7.65 -29.36 3.77
C ARG A 362 -7.12 -27.97 4.16
N ARG A 363 -7.06 -27.70 5.47
CA ARG A 363 -6.40 -26.50 6.00
C ARG A 363 -4.90 -26.70 5.94
N GLU A 364 -4.30 -26.38 4.79
CA GLU A 364 -2.85 -26.33 4.63
C GLU A 364 -2.31 -25.10 5.38
N THR A 365 -1.29 -25.30 6.21
CA THR A 365 -0.62 -24.21 6.90
C THR A 365 0.30 -23.48 5.92
N LEU A 366 0.51 -22.16 6.12
CA LEU A 366 1.37 -21.38 5.23
C LEU A 366 2.83 -21.83 5.32
N GLU A 367 3.26 -22.30 6.49
CA GLU A 367 4.58 -22.85 6.75
C GLU A 367 4.84 -24.10 5.91
N TYR A 368 3.85 -24.99 5.80
CA TYR A 368 3.92 -26.18 4.97
C TYR A 368 4.03 -25.82 3.48
N LEU A 369 3.19 -24.89 3.02
CA LEU A 369 3.23 -24.40 1.64
C LEU A 369 4.56 -23.72 1.29
N ALA A 370 5.10 -22.93 2.23
CA ALA A 370 6.39 -22.28 2.06
C ALA A 370 7.52 -23.31 1.91
N GLY A 371 7.51 -24.37 2.73
CA GLY A 371 8.45 -25.48 2.64
C GLY A 371 8.40 -26.20 1.29
N LEU A 372 7.20 -26.51 0.80
CA LEU A 372 7.02 -27.13 -0.52
C LEU A 372 7.53 -26.22 -1.65
N LEU A 373 7.20 -24.93 -1.61
CA LEU A 373 7.66 -23.98 -2.64
C LEU A 373 9.18 -23.84 -2.65
N VAL A 374 9.84 -23.81 -1.48
CA VAL A 374 11.30 -23.74 -1.40
C VAL A 374 11.94 -25.06 -1.83
N GLY A 375 11.36 -26.22 -1.52
CA GLY A 375 11.87 -27.51 -1.98
C GLY A 375 11.85 -27.66 -3.51
N GLU A 376 10.77 -27.23 -4.17
CA GLU A 376 10.70 -27.14 -5.63
C GLU A 376 11.76 -26.18 -6.20
N LEU A 377 11.99 -25.07 -5.50
CA LEU A 377 13.00 -24.09 -5.88
C LEU A 377 14.42 -24.63 -5.76
N GLU A 378 14.70 -25.39 -4.70
CA GLU A 378 15.98 -26.04 -4.47
C GLU A 378 16.27 -27.08 -5.56
N HIS A 379 15.27 -27.87 -5.95
CA HIS A 379 15.39 -28.83 -7.05
C HIS A 379 15.69 -28.13 -8.40
N LEU A 380 15.15 -26.94 -8.62
CA LEU A 380 15.43 -26.14 -9.84
C LEU A 380 16.84 -25.53 -9.84
N VAL A 381 17.41 -25.24 -8.66
CA VAL A 381 18.73 -24.62 -8.54
C VAL A 381 19.85 -25.66 -8.57
N CYS A 382 19.61 -26.84 -7.99
CA CYS A 382 20.58 -27.91 -7.87
C CYS A 382 20.58 -28.92 -9.03
N GLY A 383 19.47 -29.03 -9.77
CA GLY A 383 19.34 -29.92 -10.94
C GLY A 383 19.64 -29.20 -12.24
#